data_AF-K1R7G8-F1
#
_entry.id   AF-K1R7G8-F1
#
_cell.length_a   1.000
_cell.length_b   1.000
_cell.length_c   1.000
_cell.angle_alpha   90.00
_cell.angle_beta   90.00
_cell.angle_gamma   90.00
#
_symmetry.space_group_name_H-M   'P 1'
#
loop_
_entity.id
_entity.type
_entity.pdbx_description
1 polymer ?
#
loop_
_entity_poly.entity_id
_entity_poly.type
_entity_poly.pdbx_seq_one_letter_code
_entity_poly.pdbx_strand_id
1 'polypeptide(L)'
;MYHRALASHFQEMIQQGLEGNEIVTLLQWVGIYNSPELMKHPALDFDTKEYGPLLENSAIDELQNQYLKTMKLNIMEWTKNSLTQDQKDWYKEEHPDADGDGYYSTSLPVIIFQMMEQNLQVAQMIGEDMVKKVIELFTDELSHYAKEYKGIMS
;
A
#
# COMPACT_ATOMS: atom_id res chain seq x y z
N MET A 1 -2.35 -23.16 -23.99
CA MET A 1 -3.16 -22.14 -24.71
C MET A 1 -3.68 -21.08 -23.75
N TYR A 2 -4.42 -21.45 -22.70
CA TYR A 2 -4.96 -20.50 -21.69
C TYR A 2 -3.90 -19.68 -20.95
N HIS A 3 -2.83 -20.30 -20.45
CA HIS A 3 -1.74 -19.59 -19.77
C HIS A 3 -1.12 -18.49 -20.64
N ARG A 4 -0.79 -18.80 -21.89
CA ARG A 4 -0.21 -17.82 -22.83
C ARG A 4 -1.18 -16.69 -23.17
N ALA A 5 -2.47 -16.99 -23.36
CA ALA A 5 -3.47 -15.97 -23.62
C ALA A 5 -3.64 -15.02 -22.41
N LEU A 6 -3.63 -15.56 -21.19
CA LEU A 6 -3.70 -14.77 -19.96
C LEU A 6 -2.45 -13.90 -19.79
N ALA A 7 -1.26 -14.45 -20.02
CA ALA A 7 0.00 -13.72 -19.97
C ALA A 7 0.01 -12.55 -20.97
N SER A 8 -0.40 -12.79 -22.23
CA SER A 8 -0.51 -11.74 -23.24
C SER A 8 -1.50 -10.65 -22.84
N HIS A 9 -2.67 -11.03 -22.32
CA HIS A 9 -3.67 -10.06 -21.87
C HIS A 9 -3.16 -9.20 -20.70
N PHE A 10 -2.48 -9.80 -19.72
CA PHE A 10 -1.90 -9.05 -18.61
C PHE A 10 -0.81 -8.08 -19.07
N GLN A 11 0.01 -8.48 -20.04
CA GLN A 11 0.99 -7.58 -20.64
C GLN A 11 0.34 -6.40 -21.36
N GLU A 12 -0.75 -6.62 -22.10
CA GLU A 12 -1.51 -5.55 -22.73
C GLU A 12 -2.11 -4.59 -21.69
N MET A 13 -2.66 -5.10 -20.60
CA MET A 13 -3.18 -4.29 -19.49
C MET A 13 -2.08 -3.42 -18.87
N ILE A 14 -0.91 -3.99 -18.60
CA ILE A 14 0.24 -3.23 -18.05
C ILE A 14 0.67 -2.12 -19.03
N GLN A 15 0.70 -2.40 -20.33
CA GLN A 15 1.07 -1.41 -21.37
C GLN A 15 0.06 -0.27 -21.52
N GLN A 16 -1.23 -0.53 -21.23
CA GLN A 16 -2.26 0.51 -21.24
C GLN A 16 -2.16 1.46 -20.04
N GLY A 17 -1.36 1.09 -19.04
CA GLY A 17 -1.24 1.82 -17.77
C GLY A 17 -2.33 1.38 -16.81
N LEU A 18 -1.92 1.05 -15.59
CA LEU A 18 -2.81 0.61 -14.52
C LEU A 18 -2.90 1.63 -13.41
N GLU A 19 -4.10 1.81 -12.88
CA GLU A 19 -4.36 2.58 -11.67
C GLU A 19 -4.09 1.76 -10.40
N GLY A 20 -4.01 2.43 -9.24
CA GLY A 20 -3.58 1.79 -7.98
C GLY A 20 -4.38 0.53 -7.60
N ASN A 21 -5.70 0.57 -7.72
CA ASN A 21 -6.58 -0.58 -7.46
C ASN A 21 -6.42 -1.71 -8.50
N GLU A 22 -6.15 -1.36 -9.76
CA GLU A 22 -5.93 -2.33 -10.84
C GLU A 22 -4.60 -3.05 -10.66
N ILE A 23 -3.55 -2.33 -10.25
CA ILE A 23 -2.25 -2.91 -9.88
C ILE A 23 -2.43 -3.91 -8.74
N VAL A 24 -3.13 -3.52 -7.66
CA VAL A 24 -3.40 -4.40 -6.51
C VAL A 24 -4.12 -5.67 -6.96
N THR A 25 -5.17 -5.52 -7.78
CA THR A 25 -5.97 -6.65 -8.28
C THR A 25 -5.14 -7.60 -9.15
N LEU A 26 -4.30 -7.05 -10.04
CA LEU A 26 -3.43 -7.83 -10.91
C LEU A 26 -2.37 -8.60 -10.12
N LEU A 27 -1.71 -7.94 -9.15
CA LEU A 27 -0.70 -8.57 -8.30
C LEU A 27 -1.28 -9.70 -7.44
N GLN A 28 -2.48 -9.50 -6.87
CA GLN A 28 -3.22 -10.57 -6.18
C GLN A 28 -3.48 -11.74 -7.11
N TRP A 29 -3.95 -11.48 -8.34
CA TRP A 29 -4.24 -12.51 -9.33
C TRP A 29 -3.01 -13.34 -9.67
N VAL A 30 -1.85 -12.70 -9.85
CA VAL A 30 -0.59 -13.39 -10.13
C VAL A 30 -0.16 -14.28 -8.97
N GLY A 31 -0.35 -13.81 -7.73
CA GLY A 31 -0.10 -14.60 -6.52
C GLY A 31 -0.99 -15.85 -6.42
N ILE A 32 -2.30 -15.67 -6.65
CA ILE A 32 -3.29 -16.76 -6.57
C ILE A 32 -3.15 -17.72 -7.76
N TYR A 33 -2.74 -17.26 -8.94
CA TYR A 33 -2.65 -18.11 -10.14
C TYR A 33 -1.79 -19.36 -9.91
N ASN A 34 -0.66 -19.21 -9.23
CA ASN A 34 0.28 -20.30 -8.93
C ASN A 34 0.04 -20.97 -7.56
N SER A 35 -1.15 -20.82 -6.99
CA SER A 35 -1.55 -21.39 -5.70
C SER A 35 -2.26 -22.75 -5.86
N PRO A 36 -2.35 -23.57 -4.79
CA PRO A 36 -3.15 -24.81 -4.78
C PRO A 36 -4.64 -24.59 -5.08
N GLU A 37 -5.14 -23.37 -4.93
CA GLU A 37 -6.52 -23.00 -5.23
C GLU A 37 -6.80 -22.89 -6.73
N LEU A 38 -5.75 -22.63 -7.53
CA LEU A 38 -5.82 -22.54 -8.99
C LEU A 38 -4.87 -23.55 -9.65
N MET A 39 -3.78 -23.11 -10.28
CA MET A 39 -3.02 -23.95 -11.21
C MET A 39 -2.18 -25.04 -10.55
N LYS A 40 -1.97 -24.99 -9.22
CA LYS A 40 -1.30 -26.06 -8.47
C LYS A 40 -2.28 -26.98 -7.73
N HIS A 41 -3.56 -26.94 -8.08
CA HIS A 41 -4.55 -27.80 -7.44
C HIS A 41 -4.21 -29.28 -7.66
N PRO A 42 -4.23 -30.15 -6.62
CA PRO A 42 -3.79 -31.56 -6.73
C PRO A 42 -4.56 -32.40 -7.76
N ALA A 43 -5.78 -31.99 -8.11
CA ALA A 43 -6.59 -32.64 -9.14
C ALA A 43 -6.22 -32.24 -10.58
N LEU A 44 -5.43 -31.17 -10.74
CA LEU A 44 -4.88 -30.76 -12.03
C LEU A 44 -3.55 -31.50 -12.22
N ASP A 45 -3.52 -32.45 -13.16
CA ASP A 45 -2.29 -33.10 -13.62
C ASP A 45 -1.56 -32.17 -14.61
N PHE A 46 -1.18 -30.98 -14.13
CA PHE A 46 -0.61 -29.91 -14.95
C PHE A 46 0.58 -29.28 -14.25
N ASP A 47 1.76 -29.34 -14.88
CA ASP A 47 2.96 -28.65 -14.39
C ASP A 47 3.08 -27.27 -15.06
N THR A 48 2.88 -26.21 -14.27
CA THR A 48 3.04 -24.83 -14.76
C THR A 48 4.47 -24.49 -15.15
N LYS A 49 5.47 -25.29 -14.73
CA LYS A 49 6.88 -25.06 -15.06
C LYS A 49 7.17 -25.12 -16.56
N GLU A 50 6.37 -25.83 -17.34
CA GLU A 50 6.55 -25.94 -18.79
C GLU A 50 6.29 -24.63 -19.55
N TYR A 51 5.57 -23.68 -18.95
CA TYR A 51 5.11 -22.47 -19.62
C TYR A 51 5.72 -21.17 -19.10
N GLY A 52 6.52 -21.24 -18.03
CA GLY A 52 7.12 -20.07 -17.38
C GLY A 52 6.15 -19.35 -16.42
N PRO A 53 6.59 -18.22 -15.83
CA PRO A 53 5.74 -17.43 -14.94
C PRO A 53 4.67 -16.66 -15.73
N LEU A 54 3.53 -16.37 -15.09
CA LEU A 54 2.45 -15.59 -15.72
C LEU A 54 2.86 -14.14 -16.01
N LEU A 55 3.66 -13.56 -15.12
CA LEU A 55 4.38 -12.31 -15.30
C LEU A 55 5.83 -12.51 -14.87
N GLU A 56 6.75 -11.89 -15.59
CA GLU A 56 8.16 -11.85 -15.19
C GLU A 56 8.32 -11.09 -13.86
N ASN A 57 9.28 -11.53 -13.04
CA ASN A 57 9.54 -10.88 -11.74
C ASN A 57 9.84 -9.38 -11.89
N SER A 58 10.50 -8.97 -12.97
CA SER A 58 10.77 -7.55 -13.25
C SER A 58 9.49 -6.74 -13.47
N ALA A 59 8.48 -7.31 -14.12
CA ALA A 59 7.20 -6.64 -14.33
C ALA A 59 6.41 -6.56 -13.02
N ILE A 60 6.48 -7.59 -12.18
CA ILE A 60 5.92 -7.58 -10.82
C ILE A 60 6.57 -6.46 -10.01
N ASP A 61 7.91 -6.40 -9.98
CA ASP A 61 8.65 -5.37 -9.24
C ASP A 61 8.32 -3.96 -9.74
N GLU A 62 8.18 -3.75 -11.05
CA GLU A 62 7.78 -2.47 -11.62
C GLU A 62 6.38 -2.04 -11.17
N LEU A 63 5.40 -2.94 -11.22
CA LEU A 63 4.04 -2.70 -10.74
C LEU A 63 4.02 -2.36 -9.24
N GLN A 64 4.77 -3.12 -8.44
CA GLN A 64 4.90 -2.87 -7.00
C GLN A 64 5.52 -1.49 -6.73
N ASN A 65 6.58 -1.13 -7.44
CA ASN A 65 7.23 0.18 -7.32
C ASN A 65 6.31 1.33 -7.74
N GLN A 66 5.53 1.14 -8.81
CA GLN A 66 4.53 2.11 -9.25
C GLN A 66 3.46 2.33 -8.17
N TYR A 67 2.95 1.24 -7.59
CA TYR A 67 1.99 1.31 -6.49
C TYR A 67 2.56 2.03 -5.26
N LEU A 68 3.78 1.67 -4.82
CA LEU A 68 4.45 2.29 -3.69
C LEU A 68 4.72 3.78 -3.92
N LYS A 69 5.08 4.17 -5.15
CA LYS A 69 5.28 5.58 -5.50
C LYS A 69 3.98 6.37 -5.36
N THR A 70 2.86 5.83 -5.83
CA THR A 70 1.55 6.47 -5.67
C THR A 70 1.15 6.54 -4.20
N MET A 71 1.35 5.45 -3.45
CA MET A 71 1.10 5.42 -2.00
C MET A 71 1.91 6.48 -1.27
N LYS A 72 3.21 6.60 -1.55
CA LYS A 72 4.08 7.62 -0.96
C LYS A 72 3.54 9.03 -1.21
N LEU A 73 3.15 9.35 -2.44
CA LEU A 73 2.58 10.67 -2.76
C LEU A 73 1.30 10.94 -1.97
N ASN A 74 0.41 9.95 -1.88
CA ASN A 74 -0.82 10.06 -1.09
C ASN A 74 -0.53 10.26 0.40
N ILE A 75 0.43 9.51 0.97
CA ILE A 75 0.87 9.66 2.35
C ILE A 75 1.44 11.06 2.57
N MET A 76 2.31 11.56 1.70
CA MET A 76 2.91 12.88 1.83
C MET A 76 1.85 13.99 1.80
N GLU A 77 0.92 13.93 0.84
CA GLU A 77 -0.17 14.92 0.72
C GLU A 77 -1.07 14.90 1.96
N TRP A 78 -1.50 13.70 2.36
CA TRP A 78 -2.37 13.51 3.50
C TRP A 78 -1.72 13.97 4.80
N THR A 79 -0.44 13.66 4.98
CA THR A 79 0.33 14.00 6.19
C THR A 79 0.50 15.51 6.31
N LYS A 80 0.77 16.19 5.19
CA LYS A 80 0.84 17.66 5.12
C LYS A 80 -0.50 18.32 5.46
N ASN A 81 -1.60 17.80 4.94
CA ASN A 81 -2.94 18.31 5.24
C ASN A 81 -3.30 18.09 6.72
N SER A 82 -2.97 16.92 7.26
CA SER A 82 -3.21 16.57 8.67
C SER A 82 -2.40 17.46 9.61
N LEU A 83 -1.15 17.78 9.27
CA LEU A 83 -0.31 18.71 10.04
C LEU A 83 -0.90 20.13 10.08
N THR A 84 -1.35 20.60 8.93
CA THR A 84 -1.94 21.94 8.79
C THR A 84 -3.21 22.04 9.62
N GLN A 85 -4.00 20.97 9.68
CA GLN A 85 -5.20 20.91 10.51
C GLN A 85 -4.82 20.85 11.99
N ASP A 86 -3.88 19.98 12.38
CA ASP A 86 -3.42 19.84 13.77
C ASP A 86 -2.90 21.17 14.32
N GLN A 87 -2.12 21.91 13.53
CA GLN A 87 -1.67 23.25 13.88
C GLN A 87 -2.84 24.19 14.19
N LYS A 88 -3.86 24.24 13.35
CA LYS A 88 -5.05 25.08 13.60
C LYS A 88 -5.77 24.67 14.88
N ASP A 89 -5.85 23.36 15.15
CA ASP A 89 -6.52 22.82 16.33
C ASP A 89 -5.75 23.12 17.63
N TRP A 90 -4.44 23.32 17.57
CA TRP A 90 -3.65 23.81 18.72
C TRP A 90 -3.83 25.31 19.00
N TYR A 91 -4.06 26.13 17.98
CA TYR A 91 -4.15 27.59 18.10
C TYR A 91 -5.58 28.14 18.14
N LYS A 92 -6.61 27.29 18.08
CA LYS A 92 -8.01 27.73 18.22
C LYS A 92 -8.33 28.09 19.68
N GLU A 93 -9.26 29.01 19.87
CA GLU A 93 -9.70 29.48 21.20
C GLU A 93 -10.67 28.49 21.90
N GLU A 94 -10.56 27.19 21.60
CA GLU A 94 -11.36 26.13 22.20
C GLU A 94 -10.47 25.23 23.06
N HIS A 95 -11.02 24.71 24.17
CA HIS A 95 -10.29 23.72 24.96
C HIS A 95 -10.06 22.44 24.15
N PRO A 96 -8.84 21.88 24.15
CA PRO A 96 -8.58 20.60 23.50
C PRO A 96 -9.40 19.47 24.15
N ASP A 97 -9.76 18.49 23.34
CA ASP A 97 -10.44 17.29 23.84
C ASP A 97 -9.53 16.53 24.81
N ALA A 98 -10.09 16.10 25.93
CA ALA A 98 -9.41 15.27 26.92
C ALA A 98 -9.89 13.82 26.79
N ASP A 99 -8.97 12.87 26.93
CA ASP A 99 -9.32 11.45 27.02
C ASP A 99 -10.02 11.11 28.36
N GLY A 100 -10.38 9.84 28.53
CA GLY A 100 -11.06 9.37 29.75
C GLY A 100 -10.27 9.57 31.05
N ASP A 101 -8.95 9.83 30.94
CA ASP A 101 -8.02 10.06 32.05
C ASP A 101 -7.65 11.55 32.21
N GLY A 102 -8.18 12.44 31.35
CA GLY A 102 -7.97 13.88 31.40
C GLY A 102 -6.73 14.38 30.65
N TYR A 103 -6.08 13.54 29.84
CA TYR A 103 -4.96 13.96 28.99
C TYR A 103 -5.46 14.56 27.67
N TYR A 104 -4.86 15.69 27.29
CA TYR A 104 -5.15 16.35 26.03
C TYR A 104 -4.34 15.72 24.90
N SER A 105 -5.04 15.31 23.85
CA SER A 105 -4.41 14.84 22.61
C SER A 105 -5.23 15.32 21.44
N THR A 106 -4.56 15.68 20.35
CA THR A 106 -5.26 15.87 19.09
C THR A 106 -5.61 14.51 18.48
N SER A 107 -6.48 14.51 17.48
CA SER A 107 -6.85 13.30 16.73
C SER A 107 -5.73 12.79 15.82
N LEU A 108 -4.66 13.57 15.65
CA LEU A 108 -3.60 13.30 14.69
C LEU A 108 -2.92 11.93 14.85
N PRO A 109 -2.48 11.48 16.05
CA PRO A 109 -1.87 10.16 16.20
C PRO A 109 -2.82 9.04 15.77
N VAL A 110 -4.09 9.13 16.15
CA VAL A 110 -5.12 8.14 15.79
C VAL A 110 -5.29 8.10 14.27
N ILE A 111 -5.40 9.26 13.65
CA ILE A 111 -5.60 9.42 12.21
C ILE A 111 -4.40 8.84 11.43
N ILE A 112 -3.16 9.02 11.92
CA ILE A 112 -1.94 8.43 11.34
C ILE A 112 -1.94 6.91 11.41
N PHE A 113 -2.23 6.34 12.58
CA PHE A 113 -2.26 4.89 12.75
C PHE A 113 -3.35 4.23 11.91
N GLN A 114 -4.53 4.86 11.79
CA GLN A 114 -5.62 4.36 10.93
C GLN A 114 -5.21 4.35 9.44
N MET A 115 -4.57 5.42 8.96
CA MET A 115 -4.10 5.50 7.58
C MET A 115 -3.01 4.44 7.31
N MET A 116 -2.10 4.22 8.26
CA MET A 116 -1.09 3.16 8.17
C MET A 116 -1.74 1.77 8.11
N GLU A 117 -2.69 1.49 8.99
CA GLU A 117 -3.40 0.22 9.06
C GLU A 117 -4.12 -0.11 7.74
N GLN A 118 -4.82 0.87 7.15
CA GLN A 118 -5.50 0.69 5.87
C GLN A 118 -4.54 0.32 4.74
N ASN A 119 -3.39 1.00 4.64
CA ASN A 119 -2.39 0.68 3.60
C ASN A 119 -1.73 -0.68 3.84
N LEU A 120 -1.50 -1.06 5.10
CA LEU A 120 -0.97 -2.39 5.45
C LEU A 120 -1.96 -3.51 5.13
N GLN A 121 -3.26 -3.29 5.33
CA GLN A 121 -4.29 -4.26 4.95
C GLN A 121 -4.29 -4.53 3.44
N VAL A 122 -4.13 -3.49 2.61
CA VAL A 122 -4.02 -3.67 1.15
C VAL A 122 -2.73 -4.39 0.77
N ALA A 123 -1.61 -4.05 1.42
CA ALA A 123 -0.32 -4.71 1.22
C ALA A 123 -0.37 -6.21 1.54
N GLN A 124 -1.06 -6.60 2.61
CA GLN A 124 -1.25 -7.99 3.01
C GLN A 124 -1.97 -8.82 1.94
N MET A 125 -2.90 -8.21 1.21
CA MET A 125 -3.59 -8.93 0.13
C MET A 125 -2.65 -9.25 -1.03
N ILE A 126 -1.62 -8.43 -1.27
CA ILE A 126 -0.61 -8.67 -2.31
C ILE A 126 0.40 -9.73 -1.85
N GLY A 127 0.91 -9.62 -0.63
CA GLY A 127 1.81 -10.60 -0.04
C GLY A 127 2.83 -9.99 0.94
N GLU A 128 3.57 -10.87 1.64
CA GLU A 128 4.49 -10.48 2.72
C GLU A 128 5.60 -9.52 2.29
N ASP A 129 6.11 -9.66 1.06
CA ASP A 129 7.15 -8.76 0.54
C ASP A 129 6.63 -7.32 0.38
N MET A 130 5.38 -7.16 -0.07
CA MET A 130 4.73 -5.86 -0.16
C MET A 130 4.51 -5.26 1.23
N VAL A 131 4.13 -6.06 2.22
CA VAL A 131 3.99 -5.60 3.61
C VAL A 131 5.31 -5.01 4.12
N LYS A 132 6.44 -5.67 3.88
CA LYS A 132 7.77 -5.16 4.28
C LYS A 132 8.07 -3.82 3.62
N LYS A 133 7.89 -3.73 2.30
CA LYS A 133 8.10 -2.49 1.53
C LYS A 133 7.22 -1.33 2.03
N VAL A 134 5.97 -1.61 2.38
CA VAL A 134 5.04 -0.61 2.92
C VAL A 134 5.46 -0.16 4.33
N ILE A 135 5.92 -1.07 5.20
CA ILE A 135 6.44 -0.71 6.54
C ILE A 135 7.70 0.17 6.43
N GLU A 136 8.61 -0.17 5.51
CA GLU A 136 9.82 0.63 5.25
C GLU A 136 9.43 2.04 4.80
N LEU A 137 8.50 2.16 3.84
CA LEU A 137 7.97 3.43 3.37
C LEU A 137 7.36 4.24 4.52
N PHE A 138 6.52 3.63 5.36
CA PHE A 138 5.92 4.31 6.51
C PHE A 138 6.97 4.79 7.52
N THR A 139 8.01 3.99 7.77
CA THR A 139 9.07 4.35 8.71
C THR A 139 9.83 5.59 8.24
N ASP A 140 10.12 5.67 6.94
CA ASP A 140 10.79 6.82 6.33
C ASP A 140 9.90 8.07 6.37
N GLU A 141 8.64 7.96 5.95
CA GLU A 141 7.71 9.09 5.90
C GLU A 141 7.34 9.61 7.30
N LEU A 142 7.11 8.73 8.28
CA LEU A 142 6.85 9.14 9.67
C LEU A 142 8.07 9.82 10.31
N SER A 143 9.28 9.38 9.97
CA SER A 143 10.52 10.02 10.43
C SER A 143 10.69 11.41 9.84
N HIS A 144 10.31 11.60 8.56
CA HIS A 144 10.28 12.92 7.94
C HIS A 144 9.22 13.80 8.60
N TYR A 145 8.02 13.26 8.77
CA TYR A 145 6.90 13.93 9.40
C TYR A 145 7.19 14.43 10.81
N ALA A 146 7.77 13.59 11.66
CA ALA A 146 8.10 13.97 13.04
C ALA A 146 9.07 15.16 13.10
N LYS A 147 9.97 15.30 12.12
CA LYS A 147 10.88 16.46 12.01
C LYS A 147 10.14 17.72 11.60
N GLU A 148 9.21 17.62 10.64
CA GLU A 148 8.37 18.75 10.23
C GLU A 148 7.45 19.20 11.37
N TYR A 149 6.79 18.26 12.04
CA TYR A 149 5.94 18.53 13.20
C TYR A 149 6.68 19.34 14.27
N LYS A 150 7.89 18.89 14.62
CA LYS A 150 8.74 19.59 15.60
C LYS A 150 9.07 21.02 15.17
N GLY A 151 9.33 21.26 13.89
CA GLY A 151 9.67 22.59 13.38
C GLY A 151 8.49 23.56 13.31
N ILE A 152 7.27 23.05 13.19
CA ILE A 152 6.05 23.86 13.13
C ILE A 152 5.51 24.20 14.53
N MET A 153 5.71 23.30 15.49
CA MET A 153 5.25 23.46 16.87
C MET A 153 6.27 24.13 17.81
N SER A 154 7.50 24.36 17.34
CA SER A 154 8.55 25.09 18.08
C SER A 154 8.48 26.59 17.86
#